data_AF-A0A0J7K3R7-F1
#
_entry.id   AF-A0A0J7K3R7-F1
#
_cell.length_a   1.000
_cell.length_b   1.000
_cell.length_c   1.000
_cell.angle_alpha   90.00
_cell.angle_beta   90.00
_cell.angle_gamma   90.00
#
_symmetry.space_group_name_H-M   'P 1'
#
loop_
_entity.id
_entity.type
_entity.pdbx_description
1 polymer ?
#
loop_
_entity_poly.entity_id
_entity_poly.type
_entity_poly.pdbx_seq_one_letter_code
_entity_poly.pdbx_strand_id
1 'polypeptide(L)'
;MLVGEFPYTNENISLFMFIPSAITSADISVREYIANFVSNLIERLSTEEAISTLRNLLDSDAPSNNEGFSIDPICDFEINLSMPALLPALGIEELLKPDAINLDSFFVNDDSVHLGNAMHRIRVKVTEKYTAAGAVNMIYTGQGIPSADNKYLNGFDFPCVWLIYDKQRQNVLFAGAFNDFDYLTNIPPPPPFIHEFVDIINNSL
;
A
#
# COMPACT_ATOMS: atom_id res chain seq x y z
N MET A 1 16.07 -0.08 -1.45
CA MET A 1 14.74 -0.15 -0.83
C MET A 1 14.88 -1.09 0.33
N LEU A 2 14.33 -0.76 1.50
CA LEU A 2 14.30 -1.72 2.61
C LEU A 2 13.02 -2.55 2.48
N VAL A 3 13.13 -3.87 2.63
CA VAL A 3 12.00 -4.80 2.53
C VAL A 3 11.87 -5.59 3.83
N GLY A 4 10.70 -5.56 4.43
CA GLY A 4 10.38 -6.34 5.63
C GLY A 4 9.31 -7.37 5.30
N GLU A 5 9.53 -8.62 5.71
CA GLU A 5 8.53 -9.68 5.65
C GLU A 5 8.02 -10.01 7.06
N PHE A 6 6.70 -10.05 7.19
CA PHE A 6 5.97 -10.38 8.41
C PHE A 6 5.00 -11.53 8.13
N PRO A 7 5.43 -12.79 8.33
CA PRO A 7 4.63 -13.97 8.01
C PRO A 7 3.46 -14.15 8.99
N TYR A 8 2.32 -14.61 8.50
CA TYR A 8 1.15 -14.91 9.34
C TYR A 8 1.28 -16.31 9.93
N THR A 9 0.90 -16.46 11.20
CA THR A 9 1.10 -17.71 11.92
C THR A 9 0.31 -18.84 11.27
N ASN A 10 1.01 -19.93 10.90
CA ASN A 10 0.46 -21.14 10.28
C ASN A 10 -0.16 -20.95 8.88
N GLU A 11 0.18 -19.86 8.17
CA GLU A 11 -0.30 -19.59 6.81
C GLU A 11 0.88 -19.35 5.87
N ASN A 12 0.72 -19.67 4.58
CA ASN A 12 1.68 -19.28 3.52
C ASN A 12 1.45 -17.83 3.07
N ILE A 13 1.02 -16.97 3.99
CA ILE A 13 0.64 -15.59 3.73
C ILE A 13 1.56 -14.68 4.54
N SER A 14 2.11 -13.66 3.89
CA SER A 14 2.99 -12.68 4.53
C SER A 14 2.55 -11.26 4.19
N LEU A 15 2.69 -10.36 5.16
CA LEU A 15 2.74 -8.93 4.90
C LEU A 15 4.16 -8.56 4.47
N PHE A 16 4.29 -8.00 3.28
CA PHE A 16 5.52 -7.38 2.80
C PHE A 16 5.38 -5.87 2.89
N MET A 17 6.43 -5.22 3.39
CA MET A 17 6.54 -3.77 3.39
C MET A 17 7.78 -3.32 2.64
N PHE A 18 7.61 -2.30 1.80
CA PHE A 18 8.65 -1.72 0.97
C PHE A 18 8.83 -0.25 1.38
N ILE A 19 9.95 0.02 2.02
CA ILE A 19 10.29 1.36 2.50
C ILE A 19 11.28 2.01 1.52
N PRO A 20 10.97 3.21 1.01
CA PRO A 20 11.90 3.99 0.21
C PRO A 20 13.24 4.23 0.94
N SER A 21 14.36 3.91 0.30
CA SER A 21 15.71 4.00 0.91
C SER A 21 16.15 5.41 1.31
N ALA A 22 15.49 6.46 0.84
CA ALA A 22 15.84 7.82 1.20
C ALA A 22 15.44 8.20 2.64
N ILE A 23 14.64 7.39 3.32
CA ILE A 23 14.26 7.58 4.73
C ILE A 23 15.39 7.13 5.68
N THR A 24 16.36 6.34 5.21
CA THR A 24 17.47 5.83 6.05
C THR A 24 18.71 6.74 6.05
N SER A 25 18.66 7.91 5.41
CA SER A 25 19.75 8.89 5.32
C SER A 25 19.33 10.18 6.02
N ALA A 26 19.94 10.47 7.16
CA ALA A 26 19.61 11.60 8.03
C ALA A 26 20.07 12.96 7.48
N ASP A 27 19.56 13.38 6.32
CA ASP A 27 19.80 14.73 5.80
C ASP A 27 18.47 15.44 5.46
N ILE A 28 18.11 16.37 6.36
CA ILE A 28 16.78 17.01 6.49
C ILE A 28 16.72 18.27 5.60
N SER A 29 16.93 18.12 4.28
CA SER A 29 16.73 19.22 3.31
C SER A 29 15.75 18.88 2.17
N VAL A 30 14.93 17.85 2.37
CA VAL A 30 14.32 17.05 1.28
C VAL A 30 12.78 17.19 1.25
N ARG A 31 12.20 18.35 1.58
CA ARG A 31 10.73 18.48 1.74
C ARG A 31 9.93 18.21 0.44
N GLU A 32 10.44 18.61 -0.72
CA GLU A 32 9.82 18.33 -2.04
C GLU A 32 10.13 16.92 -2.56
N TYR A 33 11.29 16.36 -2.18
CA TYR A 33 11.74 15.05 -2.65
C TYR A 33 11.18 13.92 -1.77
N ILE A 34 10.78 14.25 -0.53
CA ILE A 34 10.03 13.40 0.40
C ILE A 34 8.64 13.04 -0.16
N ALA A 35 7.90 14.03 -0.65
CA ALA A 35 6.51 13.85 -1.11
C ALA A 35 6.32 12.79 -2.21
N ASN A 36 7.37 12.57 -3.00
CA ASN A 36 7.34 11.69 -4.17
C ASN A 36 7.96 10.31 -3.93
N PHE A 37 8.44 9.99 -2.72
CA PHE A 37 9.14 8.73 -2.50
C PHE A 37 8.31 7.48 -2.79
N VAL A 38 7.04 7.50 -2.38
CA VAL A 38 6.11 6.41 -2.62
C VAL A 38 5.78 6.31 -4.12
N SER A 39 5.46 7.43 -4.77
CA SER A 39 5.17 7.48 -6.20
C SER A 39 6.36 6.99 -7.04
N ASN A 40 7.57 7.46 -6.74
CA ASN A 40 8.80 7.04 -7.42
C ASN A 40 9.09 5.55 -7.19
N LEU A 41 8.78 5.05 -5.98
CA LEU A 41 8.91 3.63 -5.68
C LEU A 41 7.92 2.81 -6.52
N ILE A 42 6.65 3.22 -6.58
CA ILE A 42 5.61 2.57 -7.39
C ILE A 42 6.00 2.58 -8.87
N GLU A 43 6.48 3.71 -9.40
CA GLU A 43 6.92 3.83 -10.79
C GLU A 43 8.07 2.87 -11.08
N ARG A 44 9.09 2.82 -10.23
CA ARG A 44 10.19 1.88 -10.38
C ARG A 44 9.73 0.42 -10.31
N LEU A 45 8.83 0.10 -9.36
CA LEU A 45 8.22 -1.22 -9.22
C LEU A 45 7.29 -1.59 -10.38
N SER A 46 6.90 -0.64 -11.24
CA SER A 46 6.04 -0.89 -12.41
C SER A 46 6.81 -1.32 -13.66
N THR A 47 8.15 -1.34 -13.62
CA THR A 47 8.99 -1.81 -14.73
C THR A 47 9.04 -3.34 -14.78
N GLU A 48 9.16 -3.93 -15.98
CA GLU A 48 9.20 -5.40 -16.14
C GLU A 48 10.35 -6.04 -15.34
N GLU A 49 11.54 -5.42 -15.38
CA GLU A 49 12.71 -5.89 -14.64
C GLU A 49 12.47 -5.86 -13.11
N ALA A 50 11.91 -4.77 -12.60
CA ALA A 50 11.63 -4.66 -11.16
C ALA A 50 10.51 -5.59 -10.72
N ILE A 51 9.46 -5.79 -11.51
CA ILE A 51 8.38 -6.75 -11.20
C ILE A 51 8.93 -8.17 -11.17
N SER A 52 9.77 -8.54 -12.13
CA SER A 52 10.43 -9.86 -12.16
C SER A 52 11.27 -10.07 -10.90
N THR A 53 12.08 -9.07 -10.54
CA THR A 53 12.89 -9.09 -9.32
C THR A 53 12.03 -9.18 -8.05
N LEU A 54 10.94 -8.41 -8.00
CA LEU A 54 9.98 -8.42 -6.89
C LEU A 54 9.35 -9.79 -6.72
N ARG A 55 8.90 -10.44 -7.80
CA ARG A 55 8.33 -11.80 -7.73
C ARG A 55 9.31 -12.81 -7.14
N ASN A 56 10.55 -12.78 -7.61
CA ASN A 56 11.60 -13.66 -7.07
C ASN A 56 11.86 -13.39 -5.58
N LEU A 57 11.77 -12.13 -5.15
CA LEU A 57 11.88 -11.75 -3.74
C LEU A 57 10.70 -12.28 -2.91
N LEU A 58 9.47 -12.12 -3.41
CA LEU A 58 8.25 -12.55 -2.72
C LEU A 58 8.17 -14.07 -2.56
N ASP A 59 8.67 -14.82 -3.54
CA ASP A 59 8.68 -16.28 -3.56
C ASP A 59 9.90 -16.90 -2.86
N SER A 60 10.84 -16.07 -2.40
CA SER A 60 12.03 -16.53 -1.70
C SER A 60 11.68 -17.08 -0.31
N ASP A 61 12.21 -18.27 -0.01
CA ASP A 61 12.24 -18.84 1.34
C ASP A 61 13.47 -18.36 2.15
N ALA A 62 14.38 -17.60 1.53
CA ALA A 62 15.49 -17.01 2.26
C ALA A 62 14.92 -16.08 3.34
N PRO A 63 15.38 -16.18 4.59
CA PRO A 63 14.93 -15.29 5.65
C PRO A 63 15.15 -13.86 5.19
N SER A 64 14.08 -13.05 5.15
CA SER A 64 14.27 -11.62 4.96
C SER A 64 15.08 -11.13 6.16
N ASN A 65 16.25 -10.56 5.91
CA ASN A 65 17.01 -9.92 6.96
C ASN A 65 16.21 -8.70 7.43
N ASN A 66 15.34 -8.89 8.41
CA ASN A 66 14.66 -7.82 9.13
C ASN A 66 15.65 -7.03 10.01
N GLU A 67 16.93 -7.39 9.99
CA GLU A 67 18.06 -6.65 10.55
C GLU A 67 18.08 -5.23 9.94
N GLY A 68 17.48 -4.28 10.66
CA GLY A 68 17.30 -2.88 10.21
C GLY A 68 15.88 -2.36 10.39
N PHE A 69 14.88 -3.24 10.55
CA PHE A 69 13.54 -2.87 10.99
C PHE A 69 13.51 -2.78 12.52
N SER A 70 13.66 -1.57 13.05
CA SER A 70 13.41 -1.30 14.48
C SER A 70 11.93 -1.03 14.78
N ILE A 71 11.05 -1.16 13.79
CA ILE A 71 9.63 -0.77 13.86
C ILE A 71 8.79 -1.99 13.49
N ASP A 72 8.01 -2.47 14.45
CA ASP A 72 6.94 -3.43 14.19
C ASP A 72 5.80 -2.72 13.45
N PRO A 73 5.25 -3.28 12.36
CA PRO A 73 4.29 -2.62 11.49
C PRO A 73 2.87 -2.66 12.06
N ILE A 74 2.70 -2.28 13.32
CA ILE A 74 1.41 -2.31 14.00
C ILE A 74 0.52 -1.21 13.43
N CYS A 75 -0.63 -1.57 12.84
CA CYS A 75 -1.55 -0.59 12.29
C CYS A 75 -3.02 -1.04 12.35
N ASP A 76 -3.94 -0.10 12.25
CA ASP A 76 -5.36 -0.35 11.98
C ASP A 76 -5.86 0.77 11.07
N PHE A 77 -6.29 0.41 9.87
CA PHE A 77 -6.80 1.38 8.92
C PHE A 77 -8.00 0.88 8.13
N GLU A 78 -8.89 1.81 7.82
CA GLU A 78 -10.05 1.60 6.96
C GLU A 78 -10.05 2.67 5.87
N ILE A 79 -10.22 2.24 4.62
CA ILE A 79 -10.23 3.11 3.44
C ILE A 79 -11.45 2.79 2.60
N ASN A 80 -12.16 3.84 2.19
CA ASN A 80 -13.24 3.78 1.21
C ASN A 80 -12.72 4.27 -0.15
N LEU A 81 -12.86 3.46 -1.18
CA LEU A 81 -12.50 3.80 -2.56
C LEU A 81 -13.77 3.90 -3.41
N SER A 82 -14.02 5.09 -3.95
CA SER A 82 -15.17 5.36 -4.82
C SER A 82 -14.92 4.80 -6.23
N MET A 83 -15.74 3.86 -6.69
CA MET A 83 -15.64 3.32 -8.06
C MET A 83 -15.86 4.39 -9.13
N PRO A 84 -16.81 5.33 -8.98
CA PRO A 84 -16.94 6.47 -9.89
C PRO A 84 -15.65 7.30 -10.07
N ALA A 85 -14.77 7.34 -9.07
CA ALA A 85 -13.48 8.02 -9.17
C ALA A 85 -12.37 7.11 -9.74
N LEU A 86 -12.40 5.81 -9.43
CA LEU A 86 -11.38 4.85 -9.85
C LEU A 86 -11.50 4.42 -11.31
N LEU A 87 -12.71 4.12 -11.79
CA LEU A 87 -12.90 3.56 -13.14
C LEU A 87 -12.42 4.49 -14.26
N PRO A 88 -12.61 5.82 -14.19
CA PRO A 88 -12.00 6.74 -15.15
C PRO A 88 -10.47 6.73 -15.10
N ALA A 89 -9.86 6.65 -13.90
CA ALA A 89 -8.42 6.57 -13.76
C ALA A 89 -7.82 5.27 -14.36
N LEU A 90 -8.63 4.21 -14.45
CA LEU A 90 -8.29 2.95 -15.09
C LEU A 90 -8.63 2.91 -16.60
N GLY A 91 -9.20 3.98 -17.16
CA GLY A 91 -9.59 4.05 -18.57
C GLY A 91 -10.79 3.19 -18.94
N ILE A 92 -11.67 2.91 -17.98
CA ILE A 92 -12.89 2.10 -18.15
C ILE A 92 -14.15 2.85 -17.68
N GLU A 93 -14.18 4.16 -17.93
CA GLU A 93 -15.27 5.06 -17.54
C GLU A 93 -16.60 4.74 -18.24
N GLU A 94 -16.58 4.01 -19.35
CA GLU A 94 -17.76 3.59 -20.09
C GLU A 94 -18.69 2.72 -19.23
N LEU A 95 -18.16 2.01 -18.23
CA LEU A 95 -18.97 1.26 -17.27
C LEU A 95 -19.92 2.15 -16.45
N LEU A 96 -19.59 3.44 -16.29
CA LEU A 96 -20.39 4.40 -15.54
C LEU A 96 -21.42 5.13 -16.43
N LYS A 97 -21.32 4.96 -17.75
CA LYS A 97 -22.13 5.72 -18.71
C LYS A 97 -23.29 4.86 -19.21
N PRO A 98 -24.53 5.39 -19.21
CA PRO A 98 -25.66 4.74 -19.87
C PRO A 98 -25.31 4.44 -21.34
N ASP A 99 -25.68 3.25 -21.82
CA ASP A 99 -25.53 2.79 -23.21
C ASP A 99 -24.10 2.77 -23.80
N ALA A 100 -23.05 2.96 -22.99
CA ALA A 100 -21.68 2.96 -23.50
C ALA A 100 -21.08 1.55 -23.62
N ILE A 101 -21.59 0.58 -22.84
CA ILE A 101 -21.23 -0.84 -22.90
C ILE A 101 -22.53 -1.66 -22.88
N ASN A 102 -22.60 -2.72 -23.70
CA ASN A 102 -23.69 -3.69 -23.63
C ASN A 102 -23.52 -4.57 -22.38
N LEU A 103 -24.44 -4.42 -21.43
CA LEU A 103 -24.52 -5.22 -20.20
C LEU A 103 -25.76 -6.13 -20.17
N ASP A 104 -26.44 -6.29 -21.31
CA ASP A 104 -27.75 -6.95 -21.44
C ASP A 104 -27.67 -8.43 -21.03
N SER A 105 -26.51 -9.07 -21.18
CA SER A 105 -26.29 -10.44 -20.71
C SER A 105 -26.39 -10.62 -19.18
N PHE A 106 -26.32 -9.54 -18.41
CA PHE A 106 -26.43 -9.56 -16.95
C PHE A 106 -27.85 -9.28 -16.45
N PHE A 107 -28.75 -8.75 -17.28
CA PHE A 107 -30.07 -8.26 -16.86
C PHE A 107 -31.17 -8.69 -17.84
N VAL A 108 -32.33 -9.09 -17.30
CA VAL A 108 -33.43 -9.67 -18.11
C VAL A 108 -34.22 -8.59 -18.87
N ASN A 109 -34.08 -7.31 -18.51
CA ASN A 109 -34.83 -6.19 -19.11
C ASN A 109 -33.88 -5.10 -19.65
N ASP A 110 -34.10 -4.73 -20.91
CA ASP A 110 -33.32 -3.89 -21.84
C ASP A 110 -33.38 -2.37 -21.55
N ASP A 111 -33.42 -1.95 -20.29
CA ASP A 111 -33.23 -0.53 -19.97
C ASP A 111 -31.72 -0.24 -19.91
N SER A 112 -31.26 0.89 -20.47
CA SER A 112 -29.86 1.36 -20.45
C SER A 112 -29.14 1.11 -19.11
N VAL A 113 -28.47 -0.05 -19.01
CA VAL A 113 -27.80 -0.47 -17.77
C VAL A 113 -26.39 0.09 -17.75
N HIS A 114 -26.02 0.67 -16.62
CA HIS A 114 -24.67 1.09 -16.32
C HIS A 114 -24.39 0.81 -14.84
N LEU A 115 -23.12 0.75 -14.49
CA LEU A 115 -22.70 0.68 -13.10
C LEU A 115 -23.06 2.01 -12.42
N GLY A 116 -24.02 1.95 -11.49
CA GLY A 116 -24.36 3.06 -10.62
C GLY A 116 -23.28 3.33 -9.57
N ASN A 117 -23.68 3.88 -8.44
CA ASN A 117 -22.72 4.16 -7.38
C ASN A 117 -22.21 2.87 -6.72
N ALA A 118 -20.89 2.71 -6.71
CA ALA A 118 -20.21 1.61 -6.05
C ALA A 118 -18.99 2.09 -5.26
N MET A 119 -18.66 1.36 -4.20
CA MET A 119 -17.55 1.63 -3.31
C MET A 119 -16.84 0.33 -2.94
N HIS A 120 -15.52 0.35 -2.96
CA HIS A 120 -14.69 -0.70 -2.40
C HIS A 120 -14.15 -0.24 -1.04
N ARG A 121 -14.57 -0.91 0.02
CA ARG A 121 -14.07 -0.66 1.37
C ARG A 121 -13.03 -1.70 1.71
N ILE A 122 -11.89 -1.25 2.21
CA ILE A 122 -10.81 -2.11 2.71
C ILE A 122 -10.60 -1.78 4.18
N ARG A 123 -10.43 -2.80 5.02
CA ARG A 123 -9.92 -2.65 6.37
C ARG A 123 -8.76 -3.61 6.59
N VAL A 124 -7.68 -3.11 7.13
CA VAL A 124 -6.50 -3.90 7.48
C VAL A 124 -6.09 -3.54 8.90
N LYS A 125 -5.79 -4.57 9.68
CA LYS A 125 -5.30 -4.45 11.04
C LYS A 125 -4.10 -5.37 11.21
N VAL A 126 -2.94 -4.79 11.47
CA VAL A 126 -1.70 -5.49 11.77
C VAL A 126 -1.40 -5.30 13.25
N THR A 127 -1.07 -6.38 13.93
CA THR A 127 -0.67 -6.38 15.34
C THR A 127 0.59 -7.25 15.47
N GLU A 128 1.24 -7.22 16.64
CA GLU A 128 2.37 -8.12 16.95
C GLU A 128 2.05 -9.61 16.78
N LYS A 129 0.76 -9.99 16.88
CA LYS A 129 0.33 -11.39 16.92
C LYS A 129 -0.32 -11.88 15.65
N TYR A 130 -0.96 -10.99 14.91
CA TYR A 130 -1.76 -11.35 13.76
C TYR A 130 -1.97 -10.14 12.85
N THR A 131 -2.28 -10.44 11.60
CA THR A 131 -2.87 -9.48 10.67
C THR A 131 -4.25 -9.96 10.26
N ALA A 132 -5.21 -9.03 10.21
CA ALA A 132 -6.54 -9.25 9.66
C ALA A 132 -6.77 -8.24 8.54
N ALA A 133 -7.11 -8.72 7.36
CA ALA A 133 -7.45 -7.88 6.21
C ALA A 133 -8.75 -8.36 5.59
N GLY A 134 -9.58 -7.41 5.18
CA GLY A 134 -10.86 -7.69 4.54
C GLY A 134 -11.25 -6.56 3.61
N ALA A 135 -11.98 -6.92 2.56
CA ALA A 135 -12.57 -5.95 1.65
C ALA A 135 -14.03 -6.30 1.35
N VAL A 136 -14.83 -5.26 1.11
CA VAL A 136 -16.24 -5.37 0.73
C VAL A 136 -16.51 -4.42 -0.42
N ASN A 137 -17.17 -4.94 -1.45
CA ASN A 137 -17.76 -4.14 -2.52
C ASN A 137 -19.21 -3.81 -2.15
N MET A 138 -19.54 -2.52 -2.10
CA MET A 138 -20.87 -2.03 -1.85
C MET A 138 -21.42 -1.37 -3.11
N ILE A 139 -22.54 -1.88 -3.61
CA ILE A 139 -23.34 -1.25 -4.67
C ILE A 139 -24.58 -0.66 -4.00
N TYR A 140 -24.90 0.59 -4.28
CA TYR A 140 -26.02 1.26 -3.62
C TYR A 140 -26.80 2.17 -4.58
N THR A 141 -28.10 2.25 -4.35
CA THR A 141 -29.04 3.07 -5.10
C THR A 141 -29.46 4.27 -4.24
N GLY A 142 -29.08 5.49 -4.63
CA GLY A 142 -29.46 6.72 -3.91
C GLY A 142 -28.47 7.88 -4.07
N GLN A 143 -28.88 9.08 -3.62
CA GLN A 143 -28.09 10.32 -3.65
C GLN A 143 -27.07 10.44 -2.51
N GLY A 144 -27.09 9.52 -1.54
CA GLY A 144 -26.15 9.53 -0.42
C GLY A 144 -24.85 8.86 -0.81
N ILE A 145 -23.78 9.63 -0.98
CA ILE A 145 -22.42 9.10 -1.06
C ILE A 145 -22.04 8.66 0.38
N PRO A 146 -21.80 7.37 0.67
CA PRO A 146 -21.15 6.98 1.92
C PRO A 146 -19.84 7.75 1.99
N SER A 147 -19.57 8.46 3.08
CA SER A 147 -18.43 9.39 3.13
C SER A 147 -17.15 8.72 2.61
N ALA A 148 -16.73 9.14 1.42
CA ALA A 148 -15.51 8.65 0.78
C ALA A 148 -14.27 9.02 1.60
N ASP A 149 -14.43 10.02 2.48
CA ASP A 149 -13.36 10.60 3.29
C ASP A 149 -13.14 9.90 4.64
N ASN A 150 -13.84 8.81 4.95
CA ASN A 150 -13.54 8.03 6.16
C ASN A 150 -12.27 7.21 5.93
N LYS A 151 -11.12 7.88 6.09
CA LYS A 151 -9.84 7.25 6.34
C LYS A 151 -9.66 7.19 7.85
N TYR A 152 -9.80 6.00 8.41
CA TYR A 152 -9.28 5.74 9.74
C TYR A 152 -7.85 5.25 9.56
N LEU A 153 -6.88 5.90 10.21
CA LEU A 153 -5.48 5.49 10.20
C LEU A 153 -4.95 5.59 11.62
N ASN A 154 -4.39 4.49 12.11
CA ASN A 154 -3.72 4.42 13.39
C ASN A 154 -2.48 3.53 13.26
N GLY A 155 -1.31 4.01 13.70
CA GLY A 155 -0.08 3.22 13.83
C GLY A 155 0.87 3.17 12.62
N PHE A 156 0.49 3.72 11.45
CA PHE A 156 1.42 3.87 10.32
C PHE A 156 1.95 5.30 10.23
N ASP A 157 3.17 5.49 10.73
CA ASP A 157 3.79 6.81 10.83
C ASP A 157 4.90 7.03 9.78
N PHE A 158 5.08 6.13 8.80
CA PHE A 158 6.10 6.28 7.77
C PHE A 158 5.59 5.93 6.37
N PRO A 159 6.05 6.64 5.32
CA PRO A 159 5.69 6.33 3.95
C PRO A 159 6.21 4.95 3.52
N CYS A 160 5.32 4.10 3.01
CA CYS A 160 5.66 2.77 2.54
C CYS A 160 4.68 2.26 1.49
N VAL A 161 5.12 1.30 0.69
CA VAL A 161 4.23 0.43 -0.11
C VAL A 161 4.12 -0.89 0.63
N TRP A 162 2.94 -1.51 0.64
CA TRP A 162 2.72 -2.78 1.33
C TRP A 162 1.90 -3.75 0.48
N LEU A 163 2.13 -5.05 0.68
CA LEU A 163 1.43 -6.15 0.02
C LEU A 163 1.08 -7.22 1.06
N ILE A 164 -0.11 -7.81 0.96
CA ILE A 164 -0.42 -9.10 1.59
C ILE A 164 -0.34 -10.14 0.48
N TYR A 165 0.62 -11.06 0.60
CA TYR A 165 0.98 -12.01 -0.47
C TYR A 165 0.80 -13.45 0.00
N ASP A 166 0.11 -14.24 -0.81
CA ASP A 166 0.00 -15.69 -0.67
C ASP A 166 1.13 -16.36 -1.47
N LYS A 167 2.17 -16.82 -0.78
CA LYS A 167 3.34 -17.48 -1.37
C LYS A 167 2.99 -18.80 -2.06
N GLN A 168 2.00 -19.53 -1.54
CA GLN A 168 1.60 -20.82 -2.11
C GLN A 168 0.90 -20.64 -3.45
N ARG A 169 0.04 -19.62 -3.57
CA ARG A 169 -0.69 -19.30 -4.81
C ARG A 169 0.04 -18.30 -5.70
N GLN A 170 1.18 -17.79 -5.24
CA GLN A 170 1.93 -16.70 -5.87
C GLN A 170 1.04 -15.50 -6.24
N ASN A 171 0.20 -15.08 -5.28
CA ASN A 171 -0.85 -14.11 -5.54
C ASN A 171 -0.87 -12.96 -4.52
N VAL A 172 -1.04 -11.73 -5.02
CA VAL A 172 -1.28 -10.56 -4.18
C VAL A 172 -2.74 -10.54 -3.77
N LEU A 173 -3.00 -10.63 -2.46
CA LEU A 173 -4.35 -10.58 -1.88
C LEU A 173 -4.80 -9.14 -1.62
N PHE A 174 -3.89 -8.31 -1.11
CA PHE A 174 -4.10 -6.89 -0.85
C PHE A 174 -2.84 -6.11 -1.18
N ALA A 175 -3.02 -4.86 -1.61
CA ALA A 175 -1.94 -3.94 -1.87
C ALA A 175 -2.36 -2.52 -1.49
N GLY A 176 -1.39 -1.72 -1.08
CA GLY A 176 -1.62 -0.30 -0.87
C GLY A 176 -0.34 0.46 -0.60
N ALA A 177 -0.50 1.75 -0.35
CA ALA A 177 0.59 2.63 0.00
C ALA A 177 0.16 3.63 1.06
N PHE A 178 1.06 3.89 2.01
CA PHE A 178 0.96 4.98 2.97
C PHE A 178 1.85 6.10 2.52
N ASN A 179 1.27 7.31 2.45
CA ASN A 179 1.97 8.51 2.02
C ASN A 179 1.67 9.66 3.00
N ASP A 180 1.68 9.35 4.30
CA ASP A 180 1.55 10.34 5.35
C ASP A 180 2.94 10.81 5.77
N PHE A 181 3.20 12.09 5.58
CA PHE A 181 4.49 12.73 5.87
C PHE A 181 4.45 13.58 7.13
N ASP A 182 3.33 13.61 7.86
CA ASP A 182 3.18 14.39 9.09
C ASP A 182 4.13 13.92 10.21
N TYR A 183 4.74 12.74 10.07
CA TYR A 183 5.77 12.24 10.98
C TYR A 183 7.15 12.89 10.77
N LEU A 184 7.59 13.12 9.53
CA LEU A 184 8.91 13.70 9.24
C LEU A 184 9.01 15.18 9.65
N THR A 185 7.87 15.83 9.91
CA THR A 185 7.82 17.22 10.38
C THR A 185 7.89 17.35 11.91
N ASN A 186 7.78 16.24 12.65
CA ASN A 186 7.74 16.21 14.11
C ASN A 186 8.96 15.53 14.76
N ILE A 187 9.96 15.11 13.99
CA ILE A 187 11.21 14.55 14.54
C ILE A 187 12.02 15.69 15.17
N PRO A 188 12.24 15.69 16.51
CA PRO A 188 13.15 16.66 17.12
C PRO A 188 14.56 16.46 16.56
N PRO A 189 15.35 17.55 16.37
CA PRO A 189 16.70 17.42 15.85
C PRO A 189 17.50 16.44 16.72
N PRO A 190 18.34 15.58 16.10
CA PRO A 190 19.11 14.61 16.86
C PRO A 190 19.99 15.35 17.91
N PRO A 191 20.14 14.80 19.13
CA PRO A 191 21.06 15.36 20.10
C PRO A 191 22.48 15.38 19.50
N PRO A 192 23.31 16.39 19.81
CA PRO A 192 24.58 16.67 19.13
C PRO A 192 25.70 15.62 19.30
N PHE A 193 25.39 14.39 19.76
CA PHE A 193 26.36 13.38 20.16
C PHE A 193 26.19 12.03 19.45
N ILE A 194 25.79 12.02 18.17
CA ILE A 194 25.89 10.81 17.33
C ILE A 194 26.80 11.11 16.13
N HIS A 195 28.08 11.37 16.41
CA HIS A 195 29.14 11.41 15.41
C HIS A 195 30.01 10.15 15.41
N GLU A 196 29.81 9.19 16.33
CA GLU A 196 30.69 8.02 16.45
C GLU A 196 30.23 6.74 15.73
N PHE A 197 29.01 6.69 15.16
CA PHE A 197 28.53 5.48 14.46
C PHE A 197 28.70 5.48 12.94
N VAL A 198 29.14 6.59 12.34
CA VAL A 198 29.28 6.72 10.88
C VAL A 198 30.65 6.19 10.38
N ASP A 199 31.65 6.08 11.26
CA ASP A 199 33.01 5.67 10.86
C ASP A 199 33.23 4.15 10.78
N ILE A 200 32.29 3.33 11.29
CA ILE A 200 32.42 1.86 11.26
C ILE A 200 31.98 1.29 9.90
N ILE A 201 31.11 1.96 9.15
CA ILE A 201 30.60 1.46 7.87
C ILE A 201 31.53 1.83 6.69
N ASN A 202 32.32 2.92 6.79
CA ASN A 202 33.15 3.40 5.69
C ASN A 202 34.53 2.73 5.56
N ASN A 203 34.90 1.79 6.44
CA ASN A 203 36.23 1.15 6.43
C ASN A 203 36.23 -0.34 6.05
N SER A 204 35.22 -0.85 5.35
CA SER A 204 35.21 -2.25 4.89
C SER A 204 34.54 -2.48 3.52
N LEU A 205 34.78 -1.58 2.56
CA LEU A 205 34.65 -1.85 1.13
C LEU A 205 35.82 -1.24 0.36
#